data_AF-A0A2W6Y7G9-F1
#
_entry.id   AF-A0A2W6Y7G9-F1
#
_cell.length_a   1.000
_cell.length_b   1.000
_cell.length_c   1.000
_cell.angle_alpha   90.00
_cell.angle_beta   90.00
_cell.angle_gamma   90.00
#
_symmetry.space_group_name_H-M   'P 1'
#
loop_
_entity.id
_entity.type
_entity.pdbx_description
1 polymer ?
#
loop_
_entity_poly.entity_id
_entity_poly.type
_entity_poly.pdbx_seq_one_letter_code
_entity_poly.pdbx_strand_id
1 'polypeptide(L)'
;MYWFISNQAYFILKLILAFFLVFGTIIKAQNSRDAETLFLESKNLLYKKPSESAVISGFLFKNSSDNNDKIKALLLLTESNLLRGDYNTAAEKLFQCLELSKKSSRPENESQINFLLARLCDELGIEFSQLYLIKDEKEITQNYYEKAIKSYSNSNWNQTIKNLKLFEKQKNKSFPELSNFYYALSYSNLGKLDSAQYFSHKIQNDTPYYFYAKAKIPSSGKESDKNVDYLESLEPINKKVQDVWLREEIYQLAINNYESKDQEKYREFYQLQTALQDSLKSVKENARIFFLTKISQKQDEILESKSEQQKRIIYFISIAILLVLIIGYFINRRLNQKQNEYEKAIKEAEEREKFIAENKAQESAGKIVIPDKTISFLLEKLEKFESNNDYLDPAISLNLLAENLNTNTKYLSEIINTYKNKNFHTYINELRINHIINQLKNNPVYLKYKVSHLAEEAGFSSHSLFSTVFKQVTGHSPASFIKTIKNE
;
A
#
# COMPACT_ATOMS: atom_id res chain seq x y z
N MET A 1 -49.36 35.65 -6.05
CA MET A 1 -49.88 34.74 -5.01
C MET A 1 -49.10 33.41 -4.97
N TYR A 2 -48.91 32.71 -6.08
CA TYR A 2 -48.15 31.45 -6.15
C TYR A 2 -46.68 31.52 -5.68
N TRP A 3 -45.97 32.62 -5.97
CA TRP A 3 -44.57 32.79 -5.56
C TRP A 3 -44.37 32.93 -4.04
N PHE A 4 -45.34 33.55 -3.35
CA PHE A 4 -45.28 33.75 -1.89
C PHE A 4 -45.57 32.46 -1.12
N ILE A 5 -46.49 31.63 -1.63
CA ILE A 5 -46.85 30.33 -1.04
C ILE A 5 -45.70 29.32 -1.20
N SER A 6 -45.01 29.32 -2.35
CA SER A 6 -43.83 28.47 -2.61
C SER A 6 -42.67 28.79 -1.66
N ASN A 7 -42.39 30.08 -1.42
CA ASN A 7 -41.28 30.48 -0.56
C ASN A 7 -41.55 30.19 0.92
N GLN A 8 -42.81 30.33 1.38
CA GLN A 8 -43.21 29.90 2.73
C GLN A 8 -43.11 28.38 2.91
N ALA A 9 -43.56 27.60 1.94
CA ALA A 9 -43.45 26.13 2.00
C ALA A 9 -41.98 25.67 2.07
N TYR A 10 -41.09 26.31 1.31
CA TYR A 10 -39.67 26.00 1.32
C TYR A 10 -38.98 26.40 2.65
N PHE A 11 -39.38 27.52 3.24
CA PHE A 11 -38.90 27.97 4.55
C PHE A 11 -39.36 27.03 5.68
N ILE A 12 -40.62 26.60 5.67
CA ILE A 12 -41.18 25.63 6.62
C ILE A 12 -40.46 24.28 6.51
N LEU A 13 -40.17 23.81 5.29
CA LEU A 13 -39.42 22.56 5.07
C LEU A 13 -38.00 22.64 5.63
N LYS A 14 -37.30 23.77 5.46
CA LYS A 14 -35.97 23.99 6.06
C LYS A 14 -36.02 24.02 7.59
N LEU A 15 -37.06 24.62 8.17
CA LEU A 15 -37.28 24.65 9.62
C LEU A 15 -37.55 23.26 10.17
N ILE A 16 -38.35 22.44 9.48
CA ILE A 16 -38.60 21.04 9.85
C ILE A 16 -37.32 20.22 9.76
N LEU A 17 -36.53 20.35 8.68
CA LEU A 17 -35.24 19.67 8.54
C LEU A 17 -34.22 20.09 9.61
N ALA A 18 -34.13 21.38 9.91
CA ALA A 18 -33.28 21.90 10.99
C ALA A 18 -33.75 21.40 12.36
N PHE A 19 -35.07 21.35 12.59
CA PHE A 19 -35.65 20.80 13.81
C PHE A 19 -35.33 19.31 13.98
N PHE A 20 -35.46 18.50 12.92
CA PHE A 20 -35.07 17.08 12.94
C PHE A 20 -33.57 16.86 13.14
N LEU A 21 -32.72 17.72 12.59
CA LEU A 21 -31.27 17.66 12.81
C LEU A 21 -30.93 18.00 14.27
N VAL A 22 -31.50 19.08 14.81
CA VAL A 22 -31.25 19.51 16.20
C VAL A 22 -31.82 18.50 17.20
N PHE A 23 -33.08 18.06 17.06
CA PHE A 23 -33.65 17.03 17.93
C PHE A 23 -32.96 15.68 17.78
N GLY A 24 -32.57 15.30 16.56
CA GLY A 24 -31.80 14.09 16.32
C GLY A 24 -30.44 14.11 17.03
N THR A 25 -29.78 15.27 17.10
CA THR A 25 -28.53 15.44 17.86
C THR A 25 -28.74 15.43 19.37
N ILE A 26 -29.84 16.02 19.88
CA ILE A 26 -30.16 16.04 21.31
C ILE A 26 -30.48 14.64 21.82
N ILE A 27 -31.30 13.87 21.08
CA ILE A 27 -31.66 12.48 21.44
C ILE A 27 -30.41 11.57 21.39
N LYS A 28 -29.55 11.72 20.36
CA LYS A 28 -28.28 10.98 20.29
C LYS A 28 -27.33 11.36 21.43
N ALA A 29 -27.24 12.64 21.79
CA ALA A 29 -26.40 13.10 22.89
C ALA A 29 -26.89 12.59 24.25
N GLN A 30 -28.20 12.54 24.47
CA GLN A 30 -28.80 12.00 25.69
C GLN A 30 -28.55 10.48 25.79
N ASN A 31 -28.83 9.71 24.73
CA ASN A 31 -28.54 8.27 24.68
C ASN A 31 -27.03 7.97 24.85
N SER A 32 -26.14 8.79 24.29
CA SER A 32 -24.70 8.65 24.45
C SER A 32 -24.25 8.90 25.90
N ARG A 33 -24.86 9.88 26.57
CA ARG A 33 -24.56 10.20 27.97
C ARG A 33 -25.03 9.09 28.91
N ASP A 34 -26.22 8.55 28.65
CA ASP A 34 -26.76 7.42 29.43
C ASP A 34 -25.91 6.16 29.22
N ALA A 35 -25.47 5.87 27.99
CA ALA A 35 -24.55 4.76 27.71
C ALA A 35 -23.19 4.93 28.42
N GLU A 36 -22.61 6.13 28.40
CA GLU A 36 -21.34 6.41 29.08
C GLU A 36 -21.45 6.22 30.61
N THR A 37 -22.57 6.64 31.22
CA THR A 37 -22.81 6.38 32.64
C THR A 37 -22.90 4.89 32.97
N LEU A 38 -23.58 4.11 32.13
CA LEU A 38 -23.67 2.66 32.29
C LEU A 38 -22.31 1.96 32.10
N PHE A 39 -21.48 2.44 31.16
CA PHE A 39 -20.11 1.94 31.02
C PHE A 39 -19.28 2.20 32.29
N LEU A 40 -19.40 3.39 32.87
CA LEU A 40 -18.69 3.75 34.10
C LEU A 40 -19.18 2.91 35.29
N GLU A 41 -20.49 2.71 35.41
CA GLU A 41 -21.11 1.85 36.41
C GLU A 41 -20.64 0.40 36.28
N SER A 42 -20.70 -0.15 35.06
CA SER A 42 -20.22 -1.51 34.79
C SER A 42 -18.74 -1.66 35.15
N LYS A 43 -17.89 -0.70 34.78
CA LYS A 43 -16.46 -0.70 35.13
C LYS A 43 -16.24 -0.67 36.64
N ASN A 44 -17.01 0.14 37.37
CA ASN A 44 -16.93 0.21 38.83
C ASN A 44 -17.38 -1.08 39.52
N LEU A 45 -18.33 -1.79 38.92
CA LEU A 45 -18.83 -3.08 39.42
C LEU A 45 -17.94 -4.25 39.04
N LEU A 46 -17.07 -4.12 38.05
CA LEU A 46 -16.31 -5.22 37.47
C LEU A 46 -15.61 -6.12 38.50
N TYR A 47 -14.91 -5.53 39.46
CA TYR A 47 -14.17 -6.26 40.50
C TYR A 47 -14.95 -6.44 41.81
N LYS A 48 -16.05 -5.71 41.99
CA LYS A 48 -16.92 -5.80 43.17
C LYS A 48 -18.00 -6.87 43.02
N LYS A 49 -18.64 -6.85 41.86
CA LYS A 49 -19.77 -7.68 41.45
C LYS A 49 -19.68 -7.98 39.95
N PRO A 50 -18.73 -8.83 39.53
CA PRO A 50 -18.53 -9.19 38.12
C PRO A 50 -19.83 -9.60 37.40
N SER A 51 -20.75 -10.30 38.06
CA SER A 51 -22.04 -10.69 37.49
C SER A 51 -22.92 -9.49 37.11
N GLU A 52 -22.99 -8.45 37.95
CA GLU A 52 -23.77 -7.24 37.66
C GLU A 52 -23.11 -6.44 36.52
N SER A 53 -21.77 -6.34 36.53
CA SER A 53 -21.02 -5.77 35.40
C SER A 53 -21.30 -6.52 34.09
N ALA A 54 -21.35 -7.85 34.12
CA ALA A 54 -21.65 -8.65 32.94
C ALA A 54 -23.06 -8.38 32.39
N VAL A 55 -24.05 -8.20 33.27
CA VAL A 55 -25.43 -7.86 32.87
C VAL A 55 -25.48 -6.50 32.19
N ILE A 56 -24.88 -5.47 32.80
CA ILE A 56 -24.85 -4.11 32.23
C ILE A 56 -24.11 -4.11 30.89
N SER A 57 -22.93 -4.74 30.84
CA SER A 57 -22.14 -4.86 29.61
C SER A 57 -22.87 -5.63 28.52
N GLY A 58 -23.61 -6.69 28.87
CA GLY A 58 -24.45 -7.43 27.93
C GLY A 58 -25.59 -6.59 27.35
N PHE A 59 -26.21 -5.75 28.19
CA PHE A 59 -27.20 -4.77 27.75
C PHE A 59 -26.58 -3.74 26.80
N LEU A 60 -25.43 -3.17 27.17
CA LEU A 60 -24.70 -2.21 26.34
C LEU A 60 -24.31 -2.80 24.98
N PHE A 61 -23.80 -4.03 24.95
CA PHE A 61 -23.44 -4.71 23.71
C PHE A 61 -24.63 -4.88 22.75
N LYS A 62 -25.79 -5.31 23.28
CA LYS A 62 -27.00 -5.54 22.49
C LYS A 62 -27.59 -4.25 21.93
N ASN A 63 -27.52 -3.15 22.70
CA ASN A 63 -28.17 -1.89 22.36
C ASN A 63 -27.24 -0.85 21.71
N SER A 64 -25.93 -1.11 21.67
CA SER A 64 -24.97 -0.23 21.00
C SER A 64 -25.06 -0.36 19.49
N SER A 65 -25.10 0.76 18.78
CA SER A 65 -24.98 0.81 17.32
C SER A 65 -23.54 1.03 16.86
N ASP A 66 -22.72 1.70 17.67
CA ASP A 66 -21.30 1.95 17.38
C ASP A 66 -20.42 0.71 17.63
N ASN A 67 -19.49 0.44 16.71
CA ASN A 67 -18.58 -0.69 16.83
C ASN A 67 -17.61 -0.53 18.01
N ASN A 68 -17.21 0.70 18.37
CA ASN A 68 -16.31 0.88 19.51
C ASN A 68 -17.03 0.64 20.83
N ASP A 69 -18.27 1.09 20.98
CA ASP A 69 -19.05 0.81 22.19
C ASP A 69 -19.36 -0.68 22.31
N LYS A 70 -19.62 -1.39 21.20
CA LYS A 70 -19.69 -2.86 21.19
C LYS A 70 -18.38 -3.50 21.65
N ILE A 71 -17.23 -3.01 21.18
CA ILE A 71 -15.91 -3.49 21.61
C ILE A 71 -15.70 -3.26 23.11
N LYS A 72 -15.97 -2.05 23.63
CA LYS A 72 -15.88 -1.75 25.07
C LYS A 72 -16.75 -2.70 25.90
N ALA A 73 -17.98 -2.93 25.45
CA ALA A 73 -18.92 -3.82 26.12
C ALA A 73 -18.43 -5.28 26.10
N LEU A 74 -17.89 -5.74 24.96
CA LEU A 74 -17.28 -7.07 24.85
C LEU A 74 -16.04 -7.21 25.74
N LEU A 75 -15.19 -6.18 25.86
CA LEU A 75 -14.02 -6.20 26.74
C LEU A 75 -14.42 -6.35 28.21
N LEU A 76 -15.44 -5.60 28.67
CA LEU A 76 -16.00 -5.74 30.02
C LEU A 76 -16.68 -7.09 30.23
N LEU A 77 -17.36 -7.64 29.21
CA LEU A 77 -17.92 -8.99 29.25
C LEU A 77 -16.83 -10.05 29.36
N THR A 78 -15.76 -9.96 28.57
CA THR A 78 -14.63 -10.88 28.66
C THR A 78 -14.02 -10.84 30.05
N GLU A 79 -13.75 -9.65 30.58
CA GLU A 79 -13.10 -9.49 31.87
C GLU A 79 -13.99 -9.95 33.04
N SER A 80 -15.29 -9.64 33.02
CA SER A 80 -16.23 -10.12 34.04
C SER A 80 -16.41 -11.65 34.02
N ASN A 81 -16.39 -12.29 32.84
CA ASN A 81 -16.44 -13.74 32.74
C ASN A 81 -15.12 -14.39 33.17
N LEU A 82 -13.96 -13.79 32.88
CA LEU A 82 -12.67 -14.21 33.39
C LEU A 82 -12.67 -14.24 34.93
N LEU A 83 -13.11 -13.16 35.57
CA LEU A 83 -13.18 -13.09 37.04
C LEU A 83 -14.09 -14.19 37.60
N ARG A 84 -15.19 -14.50 36.93
CA ARG A 84 -16.14 -15.54 37.38
C ARG A 84 -15.67 -16.98 37.11
N GLY A 85 -14.56 -17.16 36.39
CA GLY A 85 -14.08 -18.47 35.93
C GLY A 85 -14.86 -19.06 34.76
N ASP A 86 -15.70 -18.26 34.09
CA ASP A 86 -16.36 -18.67 32.84
C ASP A 86 -15.43 -18.42 31.65
N TYR A 87 -14.36 -19.20 31.60
CA TYR A 87 -13.29 -19.02 30.62
C TYR A 87 -13.76 -19.25 29.18
N ASN A 88 -14.76 -20.11 28.97
CA ASN A 88 -15.28 -20.39 27.63
C ASN A 88 -16.04 -19.18 27.08
N THR A 89 -16.95 -18.60 27.87
CA THR A 89 -17.64 -17.36 27.47
C THR A 89 -16.65 -16.21 27.32
N ALA A 90 -15.65 -16.10 28.20
CA ALA A 90 -14.61 -15.09 28.08
C ALA A 90 -13.85 -15.20 26.75
N ALA A 91 -13.42 -16.42 26.38
CA ALA A 91 -12.79 -16.71 25.10
C ALA A 91 -13.69 -16.31 23.94
N GLU A 92 -14.96 -16.72 23.96
CA GLU A 92 -15.94 -16.42 22.91
C GLU A 92 -16.09 -14.90 22.69
N LYS A 93 -16.29 -14.12 23.76
CA LYS A 93 -16.44 -12.65 23.65
C LYS A 93 -15.15 -11.97 23.20
N LEU A 94 -13.99 -12.52 23.58
CA LEU A 94 -12.70 -12.00 23.15
C LEU A 94 -12.46 -12.22 21.65
N PHE A 95 -12.84 -13.38 21.10
CA PHE A 95 -12.81 -13.61 19.66
C PHE A 95 -13.76 -12.69 18.89
N GLN A 96 -14.97 -12.42 19.43
CA GLN A 96 -15.86 -11.41 18.85
C GLN A 96 -15.21 -10.01 18.84
N CYS A 97 -14.49 -9.67 19.91
CA CYS A 97 -13.76 -8.41 20.03
C CYS A 97 -12.66 -8.30 18.95
N LEU A 98 -11.90 -9.38 18.74
CA LEU A 98 -10.89 -9.46 17.67
C LEU A 98 -11.50 -9.24 16.29
N GLU A 99 -12.61 -9.89 15.97
CA GLU A 99 -13.29 -9.75 14.68
C GLU A 99 -13.83 -8.33 14.44
N LEU A 100 -14.39 -7.68 15.47
CA LEU A 100 -14.85 -6.30 15.38
C LEU A 100 -13.69 -5.31 15.28
N SER A 101 -12.59 -5.54 16.01
CA SER A 101 -11.42 -4.64 16.01
C SER A 101 -10.77 -4.51 14.64
N LYS A 102 -10.76 -5.57 13.83
CA LYS A 102 -10.30 -5.53 12.42
C LYS A 102 -11.07 -4.51 11.56
N LYS A 103 -12.30 -4.17 11.94
CA LYS A 103 -13.15 -3.21 11.23
C LYS A 103 -13.04 -1.78 11.76
N SER A 104 -12.52 -1.60 12.98
CA SER A 104 -12.40 -0.29 13.65
C SER A 104 -10.97 -0.12 14.18
N SER A 105 -10.07 0.44 13.37
CA SER A 105 -8.67 0.65 13.73
C SER A 105 -8.52 1.71 14.83
N ARG A 106 -8.50 1.27 16.10
CA ARG A 106 -8.19 2.12 17.27
C ARG A 106 -7.14 1.44 18.16
N PRO A 107 -5.95 2.05 18.35
CA PRO A 107 -4.86 1.47 19.13
C PRO A 107 -5.21 1.13 20.59
N GLU A 108 -6.15 1.87 21.19
CA GLU A 108 -6.53 1.70 22.59
C GLU A 108 -7.24 0.37 22.85
N ASN A 109 -8.16 0.00 21.95
CA ASN A 109 -8.87 -1.26 21.98
C ASN A 109 -7.91 -2.44 21.77
N GLU A 110 -6.96 -2.30 20.85
CA GLU A 110 -5.97 -3.35 20.56
C GLU A 110 -5.09 -3.69 21.77
N SER A 111 -4.71 -2.69 22.56
CA SER A 111 -3.94 -2.91 23.79
C SER A 111 -4.73 -3.71 24.83
N GLN A 112 -6.02 -3.42 25.00
CA GLN A 112 -6.87 -4.12 25.96
C GLN A 112 -7.25 -5.52 25.48
N ILE A 113 -7.45 -5.71 24.18
CA ILE A 113 -7.63 -7.04 23.58
C ILE A 113 -6.39 -7.91 23.83
N ASN A 114 -5.19 -7.38 23.54
CA ASN A 114 -3.94 -8.09 23.77
C ASN A 114 -3.76 -8.49 25.24
N PHE A 115 -4.13 -7.59 26.16
CA PHE A 115 -4.13 -7.89 27.59
C PHE A 115 -4.98 -9.10 27.95
N LEU A 116 -6.24 -9.07 27.54
CA LEU A 116 -7.19 -10.12 27.89
C LEU A 116 -6.84 -11.44 27.20
N LEU A 117 -6.23 -11.39 26.00
CA LEU A 117 -5.68 -12.57 25.32
C LEU A 117 -4.56 -13.20 26.14
N ALA A 118 -3.57 -12.40 26.53
CA ALA A 118 -2.44 -12.90 27.30
C ALA A 118 -2.89 -13.50 28.64
N ARG A 119 -3.75 -12.79 29.36
CA ARG A 119 -4.33 -13.27 30.62
C ARG A 119 -5.09 -14.58 30.44
N LEU A 120 -5.90 -14.70 29.39
CA LEU A 120 -6.65 -15.92 29.12
C LEU A 120 -5.71 -17.08 28.72
N CYS A 121 -4.66 -16.82 27.94
CA CYS A 121 -3.65 -17.82 27.62
C CYS A 121 -2.93 -18.34 28.87
N ASP A 122 -2.52 -17.43 29.77
CA ASP A 122 -1.90 -17.79 31.04
C ASP A 122 -2.84 -18.66 31.89
N GLU A 123 -4.11 -18.25 32.03
CA GLU A 123 -5.12 -19.00 32.80
C GLU A 123 -5.42 -20.40 32.24
N LEU A 124 -5.32 -20.55 30.91
CA LEU A 124 -5.59 -21.79 30.17
C LEU A 124 -4.33 -22.64 29.90
N GLY A 125 -3.15 -22.19 30.34
CA GLY A 125 -1.89 -22.89 30.07
C GLY A 125 -1.57 -23.01 28.57
N ILE A 126 -1.85 -21.95 27.81
CA ILE A 126 -1.59 -21.86 26.37
C ILE A 126 -0.32 -21.05 26.16
N GLU A 127 0.62 -21.60 25.38
CA GLU A 127 1.84 -20.86 25.05
C GLU A 127 1.52 -19.62 24.24
N PHE A 128 2.05 -18.48 24.68
CA PHE A 128 1.82 -17.18 24.03
C PHE A 128 2.25 -17.17 22.55
N SER A 129 3.23 -18.00 22.17
CA SER A 129 3.67 -18.18 20.78
C SER A 129 2.56 -18.66 19.84
N GLN A 130 1.55 -19.35 20.37
CA GLN A 130 0.41 -19.83 19.59
C GLN A 130 -0.54 -18.69 19.18
N LEU A 131 -0.40 -17.49 19.79
CA LEU A 131 -1.15 -16.28 19.40
C LEU A 131 -0.62 -15.60 18.13
N TYR A 132 0.62 -15.87 17.71
CA TYR A 132 1.19 -15.34 16.46
C TYR A 132 0.39 -15.75 15.21
N LEU A 133 -0.50 -16.72 15.36
CA LEU A 133 -1.41 -17.20 14.32
C LEU A 133 -2.64 -16.30 14.11
N ILE A 134 -2.92 -15.37 15.05
CA ILE A 134 -4.08 -14.47 14.98
C ILE A 134 -3.67 -12.99 14.91
N LYS A 135 -2.46 -12.62 15.36
CA LYS A 135 -1.98 -11.24 15.39
C LYS A 135 -0.47 -11.14 15.09
N ASP A 136 -0.06 -10.11 14.36
CA ASP A 136 1.34 -9.88 13.99
C ASP A 136 2.18 -9.56 15.25
N GLU A 137 3.39 -10.13 15.35
CA GLU A 137 4.29 -10.03 16.52
C GLU A 137 4.61 -8.57 16.88
N LYS A 138 4.62 -7.67 15.88
CA LYS A 138 4.83 -6.22 16.06
C LYS A 138 3.60 -5.48 16.63
N GLU A 139 2.40 -6.03 16.49
CA GLU A 139 1.15 -5.48 17.02
C GLU A 139 0.76 -6.04 18.39
N ILE A 140 1.55 -7.01 18.89
CA ILE A 140 1.50 -7.44 20.28
C ILE A 140 2.24 -6.38 21.10
N THR A 141 1.52 -5.31 21.42
CA THR A 141 2.01 -4.24 22.27
C THR A 141 2.55 -4.84 23.56
N GLN A 142 3.77 -4.44 23.95
CA GLN A 142 4.34 -4.79 25.25
C GLN A 142 3.38 -4.37 26.35
N ASN A 143 2.60 -5.33 26.84
CA ASN A 143 1.63 -5.06 27.88
C ASN A 143 2.36 -5.03 29.22
N TYR A 144 2.64 -3.82 29.70
CA TYR A 144 3.31 -3.66 30.96
C TYR A 144 2.47 -4.17 32.14
N TYR A 145 1.15 -4.22 32.06
CA TYR A 145 0.35 -4.83 33.12
C TYR A 145 0.56 -6.34 33.19
N GLU A 146 0.50 -7.04 32.07
CA GLU A 146 0.82 -8.48 32.00
C GLU A 146 2.26 -8.75 32.48
N LYS A 147 3.23 -7.96 32.01
CA LYS A 147 4.61 -8.05 32.51
C LYS A 147 4.67 -7.80 34.02
N ALA A 148 3.80 -6.95 34.58
CA ALA A 148 3.71 -6.72 36.01
C ALA A 148 3.18 -7.95 36.76
N ILE A 149 2.08 -8.55 36.29
CA ILE A 149 1.50 -9.77 36.86
C ILE A 149 2.50 -10.93 36.78
N LYS A 150 3.11 -11.16 35.61
CA LYS A 150 4.15 -12.18 35.44
C LYS A 150 5.34 -11.95 36.36
N SER A 151 5.80 -10.71 36.49
CA SER A 151 6.87 -10.37 37.43
C SER A 151 6.44 -10.62 38.87
N TYR A 152 5.17 -10.36 39.21
CA TYR A 152 4.62 -10.58 40.54
C TYR A 152 4.57 -12.07 40.87
N SER A 153 4.06 -12.91 39.97
CA SER A 153 4.06 -14.37 40.11
C SER A 153 5.47 -14.95 40.25
N ASN A 154 6.45 -14.35 39.55
CA ASN A 154 7.86 -14.71 39.67
C ASN A 154 8.57 -14.09 40.90
N SER A 155 7.82 -13.50 41.83
CA SER A 155 8.34 -12.82 43.02
C SER A 155 9.34 -11.68 42.75
N ASN A 156 9.29 -11.09 41.54
CA ASN A 156 10.14 -9.96 41.13
C ASN A 156 9.41 -8.62 41.33
N TRP A 157 9.27 -8.22 42.59
CA TRP A 157 8.45 -7.08 43.02
C TRP A 157 8.91 -5.73 42.44
N ASN A 158 10.22 -5.52 42.31
CA ASN A 158 10.76 -4.29 41.71
C ASN A 158 10.36 -4.17 40.23
N GLN A 159 10.43 -5.29 39.50
CA GLN A 159 10.03 -5.33 38.10
C GLN A 159 8.50 -5.20 37.97
N THR A 160 7.72 -5.79 38.88
CA THR A 160 6.26 -5.55 38.97
C THR A 160 5.94 -4.07 39.09
N ILE A 161 6.52 -3.37 40.07
CA ILE A 161 6.29 -1.94 40.30
C ILE A 161 6.70 -1.11 39.08
N LYS A 162 7.86 -1.41 38.46
CA LYS A 162 8.31 -0.72 37.25
C LYS A 162 7.32 -0.90 36.10
N ASN A 163 6.85 -2.12 35.91
CA ASN A 163 5.88 -2.46 34.88
C ASN A 163 4.50 -1.80 35.16
N LEU A 164 4.01 -1.80 36.40
CA LEU A 164 2.79 -1.06 36.77
C LEU A 164 2.92 0.44 36.48
N LYS A 165 4.06 1.07 36.77
CA LYS A 165 4.30 2.48 36.46
C LYS A 165 4.30 2.75 34.96
N LEU A 166 4.88 1.85 34.17
CA LEU A 166 4.88 1.96 32.71
C LEU A 166 3.48 1.77 32.14
N PHE A 167 2.70 0.87 32.73
CA PHE A 167 1.30 0.67 32.42
C PHE A 167 0.48 1.93 32.70
N GLU A 168 0.60 2.55 33.88
CA GLU A 168 -0.11 3.79 34.24
C GLU A 168 0.25 4.99 33.36
N LYS A 169 1.46 5.00 32.77
CA LYS A 169 1.89 6.03 31.82
C LYS A 169 1.27 5.86 30.43
N GLN A 170 0.74 4.69 30.09
CA GLN A 170 -0.02 4.51 28.86
C GLN A 170 -1.32 5.31 29.01
N LYS A 171 -1.64 6.19 28.04
CA LYS A 171 -2.79 7.13 28.10
C LYS A 171 -4.17 6.46 28.27
N ASN A 172 -4.23 5.12 28.26
CA ASN A 172 -5.40 4.31 28.56
C ASN A 172 -5.58 4.17 30.07
N LYS A 173 -6.34 5.11 30.67
CA LYS A 173 -6.72 5.10 32.09
C LYS A 173 -7.73 4.00 32.43
N SER A 174 -7.39 2.73 32.26
CA SER A 174 -8.15 1.62 32.85
C SER A 174 -7.27 0.88 33.84
N PHE A 175 -7.84 0.51 34.99
CA PHE A 175 -7.24 -0.28 36.08
C PHE A 175 -6.40 0.42 37.16
N PRO A 176 -6.81 1.59 37.70
CA PRO A 176 -6.17 2.08 38.93
C PRO A 176 -6.38 1.13 40.12
N GLU A 177 -7.52 0.43 40.23
CA GLU A 177 -7.89 -0.33 41.43
C GLU A 177 -7.04 -1.60 41.62
N LEU A 178 -6.96 -2.46 40.61
CA LEU A 178 -6.15 -3.69 40.71
C LEU A 178 -4.64 -3.38 40.66
N SER A 179 -4.23 -2.32 39.96
CA SER A 179 -2.84 -1.84 40.03
C SER A 179 -2.46 -1.40 41.44
N ASN A 180 -3.33 -0.66 42.14
CA ASN A 180 -3.13 -0.28 43.53
C ASN A 180 -3.02 -1.50 44.44
N PHE A 181 -3.83 -2.54 44.22
CA PHE A 181 -3.72 -3.80 44.93
C PHE A 181 -2.34 -4.47 44.73
N TYR A 182 -1.88 -4.62 43.49
CA TYR A 182 -0.56 -5.20 43.21
C TYR A 182 0.59 -4.32 43.70
N TYR A 183 0.44 -2.99 43.68
CA TYR A 183 1.38 -2.09 44.33
C TYR A 183 1.45 -2.36 45.84
N ALA A 184 0.30 -2.46 46.52
CA ALA A 184 0.24 -2.69 47.95
C ALA A 184 1.01 -3.96 48.34
N LEU A 185 0.74 -5.07 47.65
CA LEU A 185 1.40 -6.35 47.90
C LEU A 185 2.89 -6.33 47.52
N SER A 186 3.25 -5.74 46.38
CA SER A 186 4.65 -5.65 45.94
C SER A 186 5.50 -4.82 46.90
N TYR A 187 4.98 -3.67 47.37
CA TYR A 187 5.67 -2.85 48.36
C TYR A 187 5.79 -3.56 49.71
N SER A 188 4.75 -4.32 50.09
CA SER A 188 4.78 -5.15 51.30
C SER A 188 5.89 -6.18 51.27
N ASN A 189 6.00 -6.94 50.17
CA ASN A 189 7.05 -7.94 49.98
C ASN A 189 8.47 -7.34 49.93
N LEU A 190 8.58 -6.04 49.63
CA LEU A 190 9.85 -5.29 49.68
C LEU A 190 10.13 -4.66 51.06
N GLY A 191 9.29 -4.91 52.07
CA GLY A 191 9.41 -4.31 53.42
C GLY A 191 9.05 -2.82 53.48
N LYS A 192 8.47 -2.25 52.42
CA LYS A 192 8.09 -0.83 52.34
C LYS A 192 6.67 -0.61 52.84
N LEU A 193 6.47 -0.78 54.15
CA LEU A 193 5.13 -0.83 54.77
C LEU A 193 4.31 0.45 54.56
N ASP A 194 4.90 1.64 54.68
CA ASP A 194 4.16 2.91 54.46
C ASP A 194 3.57 2.99 53.04
N SER A 195 4.36 2.57 52.04
CA SER A 195 3.90 2.51 50.65
C SER A 195 2.81 1.45 50.49
N ALA A 196 3.00 0.27 51.08
CA ALA A 196 2.00 -0.80 51.05
C ALA A 196 0.66 -0.33 51.65
N GLN A 197 0.71 0.36 52.79
CA GLN A 197 -0.47 0.91 53.45
C GLN A 197 -1.16 1.99 52.61
N TYR A 198 -0.39 2.92 52.04
CA TYR A 198 -0.91 3.96 51.14
C TYR A 198 -1.71 3.37 49.98
N PHE A 199 -1.16 2.36 49.30
CA PHE A 199 -1.83 1.70 48.19
C PHE A 199 -3.01 0.83 48.64
N SER A 200 -2.93 0.19 49.81
CA SER A 200 -4.07 -0.55 50.39
C SER A 200 -5.25 0.37 50.70
N HIS A 201 -5.02 1.61 51.13
CA HIS A 201 -6.10 2.55 51.43
C HIS A 201 -6.88 2.97 50.16
N LYS A 202 -6.19 3.04 49.01
CA LYS A 202 -6.83 3.38 47.72
C LYS A 202 -7.85 2.36 47.24
N ILE A 203 -7.78 1.12 47.73
CA ILE A 203 -8.70 0.03 47.36
C ILE A 203 -9.74 -0.25 48.45
N GLN A 204 -9.90 0.62 49.46
CA GLN A 204 -10.82 0.41 50.59
C GLN A 204 -12.28 0.14 50.18
N ASN A 205 -12.69 0.61 48.99
CA ASN A 205 -14.02 0.43 48.44
C ASN A 205 -14.21 -0.93 47.74
N ASP A 206 -13.13 -1.70 47.56
CA ASP A 206 -13.10 -3.03 46.97
C ASP A 206 -12.89 -4.05 48.09
N THR A 207 -13.94 -4.21 48.90
CA THR A 207 -13.91 -4.88 50.21
C THR A 207 -13.13 -6.20 50.23
N PRO A 208 -13.31 -7.14 49.29
CA PRO A 208 -12.53 -8.39 49.30
C PRO A 208 -11.02 -8.18 49.08
N TYR A 209 -10.64 -7.33 48.12
CA TYR A 209 -9.24 -7.02 47.83
C TYR A 209 -8.58 -6.23 48.95
N TYR A 210 -9.33 -5.28 49.53
CA TYR A 210 -8.87 -4.50 50.67
C TYR A 210 -8.55 -5.40 51.87
N PHE A 211 -9.50 -6.24 52.28
CA PHE A 211 -9.30 -7.11 53.43
C PHE A 211 -8.23 -8.15 53.18
N TYR A 212 -8.14 -8.72 51.97
CA TYR A 212 -7.02 -9.59 51.62
C TYR A 212 -5.68 -8.87 51.72
N ALA A 213 -5.56 -7.66 51.13
CA ALA A 213 -4.33 -6.89 51.20
C ALA A 213 -3.95 -6.58 52.66
N LYS A 214 -4.92 -6.19 53.49
CA LYS A 214 -4.70 -5.94 54.92
C LYS A 214 -4.28 -7.18 55.70
N ALA A 215 -4.90 -8.33 55.43
CA ALA A 215 -4.53 -9.60 56.06
C ALA A 215 -3.12 -10.06 55.66
N LYS A 216 -2.69 -9.78 54.43
CA LYS A 216 -1.38 -10.19 53.89
C LYS A 216 -0.23 -9.25 54.26
N ILE A 217 -0.48 -7.96 54.42
CA ILE A 217 0.57 -6.97 54.74
C ILE A 217 1.02 -7.15 56.19
N PRO A 218 2.31 -7.47 56.45
CA PRO A 218 2.81 -7.60 57.80
C PRO A 218 2.66 -6.28 58.57
N SER A 219 2.22 -6.39 59.83
CA SER A 219 2.06 -5.27 60.74
C SER A 219 2.86 -5.55 62.03
N SER A 220 3.26 -4.48 62.74
CA SER A 220 4.13 -4.60 63.92
C SER A 220 3.35 -4.42 65.23
N GLY A 221 3.69 -5.20 66.27
CA GLY A 221 3.09 -5.08 67.60
C GLY A 221 1.60 -5.47 67.66
N LYS A 222 0.78 -4.68 68.37
CA LYS A 222 -0.69 -4.86 68.52
C LYS A 222 -1.48 -4.89 67.21
N GLU A 223 -0.85 -4.57 66.08
CA GLU A 223 -1.47 -4.65 64.76
C GLU A 223 -1.41 -6.04 64.14
N SER A 224 -0.57 -6.95 64.65
CA SER A 224 -0.55 -8.35 64.21
C SER A 224 -1.87 -9.05 64.53
N ASP A 225 -2.51 -8.70 65.65
CA ASP A 225 -3.83 -9.20 66.02
C ASP A 225 -4.89 -8.70 65.01
N LYS A 226 -4.76 -7.46 64.52
CA LYS A 226 -5.65 -6.90 63.48
C LYS A 226 -5.54 -7.66 62.15
N ASN A 227 -4.39 -8.24 61.82
CA ASN A 227 -4.26 -9.04 60.59
C ASN A 227 -5.07 -10.34 60.67
N VAL A 228 -5.19 -10.93 61.86
CA VAL A 228 -6.09 -12.06 62.13
C VAL A 228 -7.54 -11.59 62.03
N ASP A 229 -7.89 -10.44 62.60
CA ASP A 229 -9.24 -9.86 62.49
C ASP A 229 -9.67 -9.64 61.02
N TYR A 230 -8.73 -9.21 60.15
CA TYR A 230 -9.00 -9.04 58.72
C TYR A 230 -9.18 -10.38 57.98
N LEU A 231 -8.46 -11.43 58.37
CA LEU A 231 -8.66 -12.77 57.82
C LEU A 231 -10.01 -13.35 58.26
N GLU A 232 -10.38 -13.19 59.54
CA GLU A 232 -11.69 -13.57 60.06
C GLU A 232 -12.82 -12.79 59.37
N SER A 233 -12.59 -11.52 59.04
CA SER A 233 -13.54 -10.70 58.27
C SER A 233 -13.74 -11.20 56.83
N LEU A 234 -12.79 -11.97 56.26
CA LEU A 234 -12.93 -12.59 54.93
C LEU A 234 -13.75 -13.88 54.97
N GLU A 235 -13.80 -14.60 56.10
CA GLU A 235 -14.52 -15.87 56.26
C GLU A 235 -16.00 -15.80 55.83
N PRO A 236 -16.84 -14.85 56.33
CA PRO A 236 -18.27 -14.82 55.99
C PRO A 236 -18.56 -14.42 54.54
N ILE A 237 -17.57 -13.86 53.83
CA ILE A 237 -17.75 -13.34 52.47
C ILE A 237 -16.97 -14.12 51.41
N ASN A 238 -16.03 -15.00 51.77
CA ASN A 238 -15.17 -15.71 50.84
C ASN A 238 -15.95 -16.46 49.73
N LYS A 239 -17.05 -17.15 50.07
CA LYS A 239 -17.93 -17.86 49.14
C LYS A 239 -18.72 -16.91 48.22
N LYS A 240 -18.89 -15.65 48.62
CA LYS A 240 -19.57 -14.60 47.85
C LYS A 240 -18.63 -13.85 46.91
N VAL A 241 -17.31 -13.94 47.13
CA VAL A 241 -16.31 -13.36 46.21
C VAL A 241 -16.43 -14.07 44.87
N GLN A 242 -16.85 -13.35 43.85
CA GLN A 242 -17.03 -13.94 42.52
C GLN A 242 -15.71 -14.11 41.78
N ASP A 243 -14.71 -13.27 42.08
CA ASP A 243 -13.36 -13.42 41.52
C ASP A 243 -12.74 -14.74 42.01
N VAL A 244 -12.60 -15.67 41.06
CA VAL A 244 -12.01 -17.00 41.27
C VAL A 244 -10.57 -16.90 41.74
N TRP A 245 -9.77 -16.02 41.13
CA TRP A 245 -8.36 -15.85 41.48
C TRP A 245 -8.23 -15.37 42.93
N LEU A 246 -9.00 -14.34 43.30
CA LEU A 246 -8.98 -13.82 44.67
C LEU A 246 -9.46 -14.86 45.69
N ARG A 247 -10.46 -15.70 45.33
CA ARG A 247 -10.89 -16.80 46.21
C ARG A 247 -9.78 -17.82 46.45
N GLU A 248 -9.06 -18.22 45.41
CA GLU A 248 -7.90 -19.11 45.56
C GLU A 248 -6.85 -18.51 46.51
N GLU A 249 -6.53 -17.22 46.32
CA GLU A 249 -5.58 -16.51 47.17
C GLU A 249 -6.05 -16.40 48.63
N ILE A 250 -7.33 -16.15 48.86
CA ILE A 250 -7.91 -16.11 50.22
C ILE A 250 -7.80 -17.49 50.88
N TYR A 251 -8.15 -18.56 50.16
CA TYR A 251 -8.06 -19.92 50.71
C TYR A 251 -6.63 -20.30 51.04
N GLN A 252 -5.68 -19.99 50.14
CA GLN A 252 -4.25 -20.21 50.37
C GLN A 252 -3.72 -19.43 51.58
N LEU A 253 -4.09 -18.16 51.71
CA LEU A 253 -3.72 -17.36 52.87
C LEU A 253 -4.27 -17.95 54.18
N ALA A 254 -5.52 -18.41 54.16
CA ALA A 254 -6.15 -19.03 55.32
C ALA A 254 -5.49 -20.37 55.70
N ILE A 255 -5.22 -21.24 54.71
CA ILE A 255 -4.52 -22.51 54.91
C ILE A 255 -3.17 -22.28 55.59
N ASN A 256 -2.36 -21.36 55.05
CA ASN A 256 -1.04 -21.03 55.59
C ASN A 256 -1.12 -20.43 57.01
N ASN A 257 -2.19 -19.70 57.34
CA ASN A 257 -2.36 -19.11 58.67
C ASN A 257 -2.79 -20.14 59.72
N TYR A 258 -3.72 -21.03 59.34
CA TYR A 258 -4.34 -21.98 60.25
C TYR A 258 -3.60 -23.31 60.39
N GLU A 259 -2.67 -23.65 59.49
CA GLU A 259 -1.90 -24.92 59.50
C GLU A 259 -1.37 -25.32 60.87
N SER A 260 -0.82 -24.36 61.64
CA SER A 260 -0.27 -24.60 62.98
C SER A 260 -1.15 -24.11 64.14
N LYS A 261 -2.25 -23.39 63.85
CA LYS A 261 -3.09 -22.71 64.86
C LYS A 261 -4.44 -23.38 65.08
N ASP A 262 -5.08 -23.85 64.00
CA ASP A 262 -6.43 -24.39 64.01
C ASP A 262 -6.59 -25.47 62.92
N GLN A 263 -6.57 -26.72 63.35
CA GLN A 263 -6.66 -27.89 62.46
C GLN A 263 -8.05 -28.06 61.82
N GLU A 264 -9.11 -27.55 62.45
CA GLU A 264 -10.46 -27.63 61.89
C GLU A 264 -10.60 -26.63 60.74
N LYS A 265 -10.24 -25.36 60.99
CA LYS A 265 -10.24 -24.31 59.95
C LYS A 265 -9.29 -24.63 58.80
N TYR A 266 -8.09 -25.16 59.11
CA TYR A 266 -7.15 -25.63 58.09
C TYR A 266 -7.82 -26.63 57.14
N ARG A 267 -8.50 -27.67 57.69
CA ARG A 267 -9.19 -28.68 56.89
C ARG A 267 -10.35 -28.10 56.08
N GLU A 268 -11.13 -27.19 56.66
CA GLU A 268 -12.21 -26.51 55.95
C GLU A 268 -11.68 -25.77 54.71
N PHE A 269 -10.69 -24.91 54.88
CA PHE A 269 -10.14 -24.12 53.78
C PHE A 269 -9.42 -24.97 52.73
N TYR A 270 -8.74 -26.04 53.15
CA TYR A 270 -8.14 -27.00 52.24
C TYR A 270 -9.20 -27.71 51.37
N GLN A 271 -10.34 -28.11 51.95
CA GLN A 271 -11.46 -28.68 51.20
C GLN A 271 -12.08 -27.67 50.25
N LEU A 272 -12.28 -26.42 50.68
CA LEU A 272 -12.81 -25.35 49.82
C LEU A 272 -11.89 -25.07 48.63
N GLN A 273 -10.58 -25.07 48.86
CA GLN A 273 -9.61 -24.92 47.78
C GLN A 273 -9.66 -26.09 46.80
N THR A 274 -9.64 -27.33 47.30
CA THR A 274 -9.66 -28.52 46.45
C THR A 274 -10.93 -28.56 45.61
N ALA A 275 -12.10 -28.30 46.22
CA ALA A 275 -13.37 -28.24 45.50
C ALA A 275 -13.40 -27.13 44.44
N LEU A 276 -12.81 -25.97 44.72
CA LEU A 276 -12.69 -24.89 43.74
C LEU A 276 -11.81 -25.32 42.56
N GLN A 277 -10.64 -25.88 42.82
CA GLN A 277 -9.71 -26.36 41.78
C GLN A 277 -10.33 -27.45 40.91
N ASP A 278 -11.00 -28.43 41.53
CA ASP A 278 -11.72 -29.49 40.81
C ASP A 278 -12.82 -28.92 39.92
N SER A 279 -13.59 -27.93 40.43
CA SER A 279 -14.64 -27.28 39.65
C SER A 279 -14.11 -26.50 38.44
N LEU A 280 -12.89 -25.96 38.54
CA LEU A 280 -12.28 -25.17 37.47
C LEU A 280 -11.53 -26.04 36.46
N LYS A 281 -11.05 -27.22 36.86
CA LYS A 281 -10.23 -28.09 36.00
C LYS A 281 -10.93 -28.41 34.68
N SER A 282 -12.16 -28.90 34.74
CA SER A 282 -12.93 -29.24 33.53
C SER A 282 -13.31 -28.00 32.71
N VAL A 283 -13.62 -26.88 33.37
CA VAL A 283 -13.97 -25.61 32.71
C VAL A 283 -12.77 -25.03 31.96
N LYS A 284 -11.57 -25.04 32.58
CA LYS A 284 -10.31 -24.61 31.96
C LYS A 284 -9.94 -25.51 30.78
N GLU A 285 -10.03 -26.83 30.91
CA GLU A 285 -9.74 -27.73 29.78
C GLU A 285 -10.70 -27.52 28.59
N ASN A 286 -12.00 -27.39 28.86
CA ASN A 286 -12.98 -27.13 27.80
C ASN A 286 -12.74 -25.78 27.10
N ALA A 287 -12.45 -24.73 27.88
CA ALA A 287 -12.13 -23.41 27.34
C ALA A 287 -10.82 -23.42 26.55
N ARG A 288 -9.82 -24.18 26.99
CA ARG A 288 -8.56 -24.39 26.28
C ARG A 288 -8.79 -25.04 24.92
N ILE A 289 -9.56 -26.13 24.86
CA ILE A 289 -9.91 -26.80 23.60
C ILE A 289 -10.65 -25.84 22.67
N PHE A 290 -11.63 -25.09 23.19
CA PHE A 290 -12.36 -24.08 22.40
C PHE A 290 -11.41 -23.03 21.82
N PHE A 291 -10.52 -22.48 22.66
CA PHE A 291 -9.57 -21.45 22.27
C PHE A 291 -8.59 -21.95 21.19
N LEU A 292 -8.02 -23.14 21.37
CA LEU A 292 -7.12 -23.77 20.40
C LEU A 292 -7.83 -24.09 19.08
N THR A 293 -9.08 -24.56 19.13
CA THR A 293 -9.91 -24.80 17.93
C THR A 293 -10.16 -23.50 17.17
N LYS A 294 -10.38 -22.38 17.88
CA LYS A 294 -10.55 -21.08 17.24
C LYS A 294 -9.26 -20.57 16.60
N ILE A 295 -8.11 -20.80 17.24
CA ILE A 295 -6.79 -20.52 16.64
C ILE A 295 -6.61 -21.34 15.36
N SER A 296 -6.85 -22.65 15.40
CA SER A 296 -6.64 -23.51 14.24
C SER A 296 -7.55 -23.13 13.07
N GLN A 297 -8.83 -22.85 13.34
CA GLN A 297 -9.76 -22.33 12.32
C GLN A 297 -9.23 -21.06 11.64
N LYS A 298 -8.68 -20.11 12.43
CA LYS A 298 -8.10 -18.88 11.86
C LYS A 298 -6.83 -19.13 11.07
N GLN A 299 -6.01 -20.10 11.49
CA GLN A 299 -4.83 -20.49 10.75
C GLN A 299 -5.22 -21.07 9.37
N ASP A 300 -6.25 -21.92 9.32
CA ASP A 300 -6.75 -22.49 8.07
C ASP A 300 -7.29 -21.40 7.13
N GLU A 301 -8.10 -20.46 7.64
CA GLU A 301 -8.58 -19.29 6.87
C GLU A 301 -7.43 -18.48 6.25
N ILE A 302 -6.35 -18.25 7.02
CA ILE A 302 -5.18 -17.51 6.55
C ILE A 302 -4.43 -18.30 5.46
N LEU A 303 -4.24 -19.60 5.66
CA LEU A 303 -3.56 -20.46 4.67
C LEU A 303 -4.34 -20.55 3.36
N GLU A 304 -5.67 -20.71 3.44
CA GLU A 304 -6.55 -20.68 2.27
C GLU A 304 -6.47 -19.34 1.54
N SER A 305 -6.50 -18.22 2.27
CA SER A 305 -6.40 -16.88 1.66
C SER A 305 -5.07 -16.66 0.93
N LYS A 306 -3.96 -17.15 1.49
CA LYS A 306 -2.63 -17.10 0.87
C LYS A 306 -2.56 -17.99 -0.36
N SER A 307 -3.12 -19.20 -0.29
CA SER A 307 -3.23 -20.11 -1.44
C SER A 307 -4.03 -19.47 -2.59
N GLU A 308 -5.17 -18.86 -2.29
CA GLU A 308 -5.99 -18.15 -3.29
C GLU A 308 -5.28 -16.92 -3.88
N GLN A 309 -4.46 -16.23 -3.09
CA GLN A 309 -3.61 -15.15 -3.60
C GLN A 309 -2.51 -15.69 -4.55
N GLN A 310 -1.86 -16.80 -4.20
CA GLN A 310 -0.84 -17.44 -5.05
C GLN A 310 -1.44 -17.94 -6.37
N LYS A 311 -2.61 -18.59 -6.33
CA LYS A 311 -3.33 -19.02 -7.54
C LYS A 311 -3.62 -17.83 -8.48
N ARG A 312 -4.10 -16.71 -7.93
CA ARG A 312 -4.33 -15.47 -8.71
C ARG A 312 -3.06 -14.99 -9.40
N ILE A 313 -1.93 -14.94 -8.69
CA ILE A 313 -0.63 -14.55 -9.27
C ILE A 313 -0.23 -15.50 -10.40
N ILE A 314 -0.37 -16.81 -10.22
CA ILE A 314 -0.07 -17.81 -11.25
C ILE A 314 -0.95 -17.62 -12.48
N TYR A 315 -2.26 -17.35 -12.32
CA TYR A 315 -3.15 -17.04 -13.45
C TYR A 315 -2.70 -15.79 -14.21
N PHE A 316 -2.31 -14.71 -13.51
CA PHE A 316 -1.80 -13.50 -14.14
C PHE A 316 -0.52 -13.75 -14.94
N ILE A 317 0.44 -14.52 -14.38
CA ILE A 317 1.68 -14.87 -15.09
C ILE A 317 1.38 -15.72 -16.32
N SER A 318 0.47 -16.70 -16.20
CA SER A 318 0.04 -17.55 -17.31
C SER A 318 -0.55 -16.73 -18.47
N ILE A 319 -1.40 -15.75 -18.17
CA ILE A 319 -2.01 -14.85 -19.15
C ILE A 319 -0.93 -13.97 -19.81
N ALA A 320 0.01 -13.43 -19.03
CA ALA A 320 1.10 -12.62 -19.55
C ALA A 320 2.00 -13.40 -20.53
N ILE A 321 2.35 -14.64 -20.19
CA ILE A 321 3.13 -15.53 -21.08
C ILE A 321 2.36 -15.79 -22.38
N LEU A 322 1.06 -16.08 -22.29
CA LEU A 322 0.21 -16.30 -23.46
C LEU A 322 0.17 -15.06 -24.37
N LEU A 323 0.06 -13.86 -23.80
CA LEU A 323 0.10 -12.61 -24.56
C LEU A 323 1.44 -12.40 -25.27
N VAL A 324 2.56 -12.69 -24.61
CA VAL A 324 3.90 -12.61 -25.24
C VAL A 324 4.01 -13.58 -26.41
N LEU A 325 3.50 -14.81 -26.26
CA LEU A 325 3.48 -15.80 -27.35
C LEU A 325 2.61 -15.34 -28.53
N ILE A 326 1.43 -14.77 -28.26
CA ILE A 326 0.54 -14.22 -29.29
C ILE A 326 1.23 -13.07 -30.03
N ILE A 327 1.81 -12.11 -29.31
CA ILE A 327 2.53 -10.98 -29.90
C ILE A 327 3.72 -11.48 -30.73
N GLY A 328 4.51 -12.41 -30.19
CA GLY A 328 5.63 -13.03 -30.88
C GLY A 328 5.20 -13.72 -32.18
N TYR A 329 4.08 -14.46 -32.15
CA TYR A 329 3.49 -15.07 -33.35
C TYR A 329 3.11 -14.02 -34.41
N PHE A 330 2.47 -12.92 -34.01
CA PHE A 330 2.08 -11.85 -34.94
C PHE A 330 3.29 -11.10 -35.53
N ILE A 331 4.31 -10.82 -34.72
CA ILE A 331 5.57 -10.20 -35.19
C ILE A 331 6.25 -11.13 -36.20
N ASN A 332 6.40 -12.42 -35.86
CA ASN A 332 7.02 -13.39 -36.75
C ASN A 332 6.26 -13.51 -38.08
N ARG A 333 4.92 -13.55 -38.02
CA ARG A 333 4.08 -13.58 -39.22
C ARG A 333 4.27 -12.33 -40.10
N ARG A 334 4.39 -11.14 -39.51
CA ARG A 334 4.67 -9.89 -40.25
C ARG A 334 6.07 -9.87 -40.86
N LEU A 335 7.08 -10.36 -40.14
CA LEU A 335 8.45 -10.44 -40.65
C LEU A 335 8.54 -11.39 -41.85
N ASN A 336 7.92 -12.56 -41.76
CA ASN A 336 7.86 -13.52 -42.87
C ASN A 336 7.12 -12.96 -44.09
N GLN A 337 6.04 -12.19 -43.90
CA GLN A 337 5.35 -11.50 -45.01
C GLN A 337 6.28 -10.52 -45.72
N LYS A 338 7.00 -9.67 -44.97
CA LYS A 338 7.96 -8.74 -45.55
C LYS A 338 9.10 -9.46 -46.27
N GLN A 339 9.64 -10.53 -45.69
CA GLN A 339 10.70 -11.34 -46.35
C GLN A 339 10.21 -11.89 -47.69
N ASN A 340 8.99 -12.44 -47.74
CA ASN A 340 8.42 -12.94 -48.99
C ASN A 340 8.21 -11.83 -50.03
N GLU A 341 7.85 -10.61 -49.60
CA GLU A 341 7.74 -9.44 -50.48
C GLU A 341 9.12 -9.00 -51.02
N TYR A 342 10.14 -8.94 -50.16
CA TYR A 342 11.51 -8.64 -50.58
C TYR A 342 12.04 -9.68 -51.57
N GLU A 343 11.83 -10.98 -51.32
CA GLU A 343 12.28 -12.04 -52.21
C GLU A 343 11.59 -11.98 -53.58
N LYS A 344 10.29 -11.66 -53.61
CA LYS A 344 9.55 -11.40 -54.86
C LYS A 344 10.10 -10.20 -55.61
N ALA A 345 10.33 -9.08 -54.91
CA ALA A 345 10.88 -7.87 -55.53
C ALA A 345 12.28 -8.09 -56.11
N ILE A 346 13.12 -8.90 -55.45
CA ILE A 346 14.44 -9.27 -55.96
C ILE A 346 14.31 -10.12 -57.22
N LYS A 347 13.44 -11.15 -57.23
CA LYS A 347 13.21 -11.98 -58.43
C LYS A 347 12.69 -11.15 -59.61
N GLU A 348 11.74 -10.26 -59.37
CA GLU A 348 11.23 -9.35 -60.41
C GLU A 348 12.30 -8.37 -60.92
N ALA A 349 13.22 -7.93 -60.06
CA ALA A 349 14.34 -7.07 -60.46
C ALA A 349 15.36 -7.84 -61.31
N GLU A 350 15.70 -9.08 -60.92
CA GLU A 350 16.58 -9.97 -61.70
C GLU A 350 15.99 -10.30 -63.07
N GLU A 351 14.68 -10.55 -63.16
CA GLU A 351 13.98 -10.77 -64.43
C GLU A 351 13.99 -9.51 -65.30
N ARG A 352 13.78 -8.32 -64.72
CA ARG A 352 13.89 -7.04 -65.44
C ARG A 352 15.30 -6.77 -65.93
N GLU A 353 16.33 -7.06 -65.13
CA GLU A 353 17.72 -6.90 -65.55
C GLU A 353 18.09 -7.83 -66.70
N LYS A 354 17.65 -9.09 -66.67
CA LYS A 354 17.81 -10.02 -67.81
C LYS A 354 17.13 -9.48 -69.07
N PHE A 355 15.89 -9.02 -68.95
CA PHE A 355 15.15 -8.42 -70.06
C PHE A 355 15.85 -7.17 -70.61
N ILE A 356 16.40 -6.30 -69.75
CA ILE A 356 17.13 -5.10 -70.16
C ILE A 356 18.48 -5.48 -70.81
N ALA A 357 19.19 -6.49 -70.31
CA ALA A 357 20.44 -6.97 -70.87
C ALA A 357 20.24 -7.58 -72.28
N GLU A 358 19.17 -8.35 -72.47
CA GLU A 358 18.80 -8.91 -73.77
C GLU A 358 18.43 -7.83 -74.79
N ASN A 359 17.70 -6.78 -74.38
CA ASN A 359 17.35 -5.67 -75.26
C ASN A 359 18.53 -4.69 -75.52
N LYS A 360 19.42 -4.47 -74.53
CA LYS A 360 20.65 -3.67 -74.73
C LYS A 360 21.62 -4.32 -75.73
N ALA A 361 21.65 -5.64 -75.83
CA ALA A 361 22.44 -6.36 -76.83
C ALA A 361 21.92 -6.14 -78.27
N GLN A 362 20.64 -5.76 -78.44
CA GLN A 362 20.07 -5.38 -79.74
C GLN A 362 20.20 -3.88 -80.06
N GLU A 363 20.29 -2.99 -79.07
CA GLU A 363 20.43 -1.53 -79.28
C GLU A 363 21.87 -1.02 -79.46
N SER A 364 22.91 -1.85 -79.24
CA SER A 364 24.32 -1.44 -79.38
C SER A 364 24.82 -1.26 -80.83
N ALA A 365 23.92 -1.18 -81.82
CA ALA A 365 24.24 -1.02 -83.25
C ALA A 365 24.39 0.44 -83.73
N GLY A 366 24.45 1.42 -82.83
CA GLY A 366 24.42 2.85 -83.19
C GLY A 366 25.34 3.76 -82.40
N LYS A 367 26.61 3.39 -82.16
CA LYS A 367 27.60 4.33 -81.62
C LYS A 367 27.90 5.41 -82.66
N ILE A 368 27.55 6.66 -82.36
CA ILE A 368 27.84 7.81 -83.22
C ILE A 368 29.35 8.09 -83.14
N VAL A 369 30.05 8.02 -84.26
CA VAL A 369 31.44 8.49 -84.34
C VAL A 369 31.42 10.02 -84.51
N ILE A 370 31.67 10.75 -83.43
CA ILE A 370 31.80 12.21 -83.45
C ILE A 370 33.27 12.55 -83.72
N PRO A 371 33.62 13.37 -84.74
CA PRO A 371 35.01 13.75 -85.00
C PRO A 371 35.65 14.50 -83.83
N ASP A 372 36.92 14.20 -83.51
CA ASP A 372 37.64 14.77 -82.35
C ASP A 372 37.66 16.31 -82.30
N LYS A 373 37.69 16.97 -83.47
CA LYS A 373 37.60 18.45 -83.56
C LYS A 373 36.26 18.98 -83.07
N THR A 374 35.16 18.27 -83.38
CA THR A 374 33.80 18.64 -82.95
C THR A 374 33.61 18.41 -81.46
N ILE A 375 34.22 17.35 -80.92
CA ILE A 375 34.22 17.08 -79.47
C ILE A 375 34.92 18.23 -78.73
N SER A 376 36.14 18.57 -79.13
CA SER A 376 36.93 19.62 -78.48
C SER A 376 36.22 20.98 -78.52
N PHE A 377 35.62 21.32 -79.67
CA PHE A 377 34.84 22.55 -79.84
C PHE A 377 33.59 22.61 -78.96
N LEU A 378 32.86 21.50 -78.83
CA LEU A 378 31.65 21.44 -78.01
C LEU A 378 31.97 21.40 -76.51
N LEU A 379 33.10 20.82 -76.10
CA LEU A 379 33.59 20.90 -74.73
C LEU A 379 33.96 22.33 -74.34
N GLU A 380 34.70 23.06 -75.18
CA GLU A 380 35.03 24.48 -74.94
C GLU A 380 33.76 25.34 -74.81
N LYS A 381 32.76 25.08 -75.66
CA LYS A 381 31.46 25.76 -75.60
C LYS A 381 30.67 25.42 -74.34
N LEU A 382 30.69 24.17 -73.89
CA LEU A 382 30.08 23.76 -72.63
C LEU A 382 30.76 24.42 -71.43
N GLU A 383 32.08 24.55 -71.44
CA GLU A 383 32.82 25.29 -70.40
C GLU A 383 32.44 26.77 -70.35
N LYS A 384 32.23 27.41 -71.51
CA LYS A 384 31.72 28.80 -71.57
C LYS A 384 30.30 28.91 -71.02
N PHE A 385 29.42 27.97 -71.39
CA PHE A 385 28.06 27.87 -70.86
C PHE A 385 28.05 27.72 -69.33
N GLU A 386 28.93 26.87 -68.77
CA GLU A 386 29.11 26.72 -67.33
C GLU A 386 29.64 28.02 -66.68
N SER A 387 30.64 28.65 -67.30
CA SER A 387 31.28 29.85 -66.75
C SER A 387 30.35 31.08 -66.73
N ASN A 388 29.44 31.18 -67.70
CA ASN A 388 28.47 32.27 -67.80
C ASN A 388 27.25 32.09 -66.87
N ASN A 389 27.12 30.95 -66.19
CA ASN A 389 25.94 30.56 -65.43
C ASN A 389 24.64 30.49 -66.25
N ASP A 390 24.74 30.25 -67.56
CA ASP A 390 23.59 30.16 -68.47
C ASP A 390 22.65 28.98 -68.09
N TYR A 391 23.15 28.01 -67.31
CA TYR A 391 22.36 26.91 -66.74
C TYR A 391 21.30 27.38 -65.72
N LEU A 392 21.37 28.61 -65.21
CA LEU A 392 20.37 29.17 -64.28
C LEU A 392 19.08 29.59 -64.99
N ASP A 393 19.05 29.69 -66.33
CA ASP A 393 17.84 29.99 -67.07
C ASP A 393 16.81 28.84 -66.92
N PRO A 394 15.61 29.07 -66.36
CA PRO A 394 14.56 28.06 -66.26
C PRO A 394 14.13 27.46 -67.60
N ALA A 395 14.32 28.18 -68.71
CA ALA A 395 13.99 27.73 -70.06
C ALA A 395 15.03 26.79 -70.68
N ILE A 396 16.18 26.59 -70.03
CA ILE A 396 17.26 25.76 -70.59
C ILE A 396 16.79 24.31 -70.77
N SER A 397 16.87 23.85 -72.02
CA SER A 397 16.56 22.48 -72.42
C SER A 397 17.68 21.95 -73.31
N LEU A 398 17.75 20.63 -73.48
CA LEU A 398 18.77 20.01 -74.34
C LEU A 398 18.68 20.55 -75.78
N ASN A 399 17.46 20.79 -76.27
CA ASN A 399 17.21 21.39 -77.58
C ASN A 399 17.78 22.80 -77.66
N LEU A 400 17.45 23.65 -76.68
CA LEU A 400 17.89 25.04 -76.64
C LEU A 400 19.42 25.15 -76.50
N LEU A 401 20.04 24.29 -75.67
CA LEU A 401 21.48 24.28 -75.54
C LEU A 401 22.15 23.79 -76.82
N ALA A 402 21.61 22.75 -77.47
CA ALA A 402 22.16 22.28 -78.74
C ALA A 402 22.13 23.37 -79.81
N GLU A 403 21.02 24.12 -79.89
CA GLU A 403 20.88 25.28 -80.77
C GLU A 403 21.91 26.37 -80.44
N ASN A 404 22.02 26.78 -79.17
CA ASN A 404 23.00 27.78 -78.72
C ASN A 404 24.45 27.38 -79.01
N LEU A 405 24.75 26.08 -78.95
CA LEU A 405 26.09 25.55 -79.23
C LEU A 405 26.31 25.22 -80.72
N ASN A 406 25.33 25.47 -81.59
CA ASN A 406 25.32 25.11 -83.01
C ASN A 406 25.61 23.61 -83.25
N THR A 407 24.87 22.74 -82.56
CA THR A 407 24.94 21.27 -82.68
C THR A 407 23.55 20.63 -82.66
N ASN A 408 23.46 19.31 -82.78
CA ASN A 408 22.22 18.58 -82.58
C ASN A 408 22.16 17.95 -81.18
N THR A 409 20.95 17.69 -80.69
CA THR A 409 20.71 17.13 -79.36
C THR A 409 21.32 15.76 -79.15
N LYS A 410 21.47 14.97 -80.22
CA LYS A 410 22.09 13.64 -80.17
C LYS A 410 23.58 13.73 -79.82
N TYR A 411 24.30 14.62 -80.50
CA TYR A 411 25.73 14.88 -80.27
C TYR A 411 25.95 15.51 -78.90
N LEU A 412 25.12 16.48 -78.52
CA LEU A 412 25.24 17.13 -77.22
C LEU A 412 24.95 16.15 -76.07
N SER A 413 23.90 15.34 -76.18
CA SER A 413 23.60 14.30 -75.19
C SER A 413 24.73 13.28 -75.07
N GLU A 414 25.26 12.81 -76.20
CA GLU A 414 26.38 11.87 -76.23
C GLU A 414 27.64 12.46 -75.56
N ILE A 415 27.95 13.73 -75.83
CA ILE A 415 29.10 14.41 -75.22
C ILE A 415 28.90 14.61 -73.72
N ILE A 416 27.73 15.04 -73.26
CA ILE A 416 27.46 15.20 -71.82
C ILE A 416 27.52 13.83 -71.12
N ASN A 417 26.90 12.80 -71.70
CA ASN A 417 26.95 11.44 -71.17
C ASN A 417 28.38 10.90 -71.10
N THR A 418 29.20 11.13 -72.13
CA THR A 418 30.55 10.57 -72.21
C THR A 418 31.55 11.34 -71.34
N TYR A 419 31.54 12.67 -71.39
CA TYR A 419 32.57 13.51 -70.77
C TYR A 419 32.17 14.08 -69.40
N LYS A 420 30.87 14.23 -69.13
CA LYS A 420 30.37 14.63 -67.80
C LYS A 420 29.80 13.45 -67.01
N ASN A 421 29.73 12.26 -67.61
CA ASN A 421 29.19 11.01 -67.04
C ASN A 421 27.78 11.16 -66.47
N LYS A 422 26.95 11.99 -67.10
CA LYS A 422 25.61 12.38 -66.63
C LYS A 422 24.69 12.56 -67.82
N ASN A 423 23.40 12.29 -67.64
CA ASN A 423 22.40 12.80 -68.60
C ASN A 423 22.24 14.32 -68.46
N PHE A 424 21.67 14.97 -69.48
CA PHE A 424 21.47 16.42 -69.51
C PHE A 424 20.77 16.97 -68.26
N HIS A 425 19.70 16.31 -67.79
CA HIS A 425 18.94 16.79 -66.63
C HIS A 425 19.77 16.74 -65.35
N THR A 426 20.48 15.63 -65.10
CA THR A 426 21.38 15.49 -63.96
C THR A 426 22.52 16.53 -64.04
N TYR A 427 23.09 16.71 -65.23
CA TYR A 427 24.15 17.69 -65.47
C TYR A 427 23.73 19.13 -65.12
N ILE A 428 22.59 19.61 -65.65
CA ILE A 428 22.07 20.95 -65.35
C ILE A 428 21.70 21.10 -63.88
N ASN A 429 21.02 20.10 -63.30
CA ASN A 429 20.59 20.14 -61.91
C ASN A 429 21.77 20.24 -60.94
N GLU A 430 22.84 19.48 -61.17
CA GLU A 430 24.03 19.55 -60.34
C GLU A 430 24.72 20.91 -60.44
N LEU A 431 24.84 21.49 -61.64
CA LEU A 431 25.39 22.85 -61.81
C LEU A 431 24.58 23.88 -60.99
N ARG A 432 23.24 23.82 -61.07
CA ARG A 432 22.34 24.71 -60.33
C ARG A 432 22.48 24.56 -58.81
N ILE A 433 22.55 23.32 -58.31
CA ILE A 433 22.75 23.10 -56.86
C ILE A 433 24.12 23.57 -56.41
N ASN A 434 25.18 23.28 -57.18
CA ASN A 434 26.54 23.71 -56.87
C ASN A 434 26.66 25.24 -56.86
N HIS A 435 25.95 25.93 -57.76
CA HIS A 435 25.84 27.39 -57.74
C HIS A 435 25.25 27.89 -56.41
N ILE A 436 24.13 27.34 -55.96
CA ILE A 436 23.52 27.74 -54.68
C ILE A 436 24.42 27.41 -53.49
N ILE A 437 25.10 26.26 -53.48
CA ILE A 437 26.07 25.94 -52.42
C ILE A 437 27.17 27.00 -52.38
N ASN A 438 27.69 27.41 -53.54
CA ASN A 438 28.72 28.44 -53.64
C ASN A 438 28.21 29.79 -53.13
N GLN A 439 26.99 30.19 -53.50
CA GLN A 439 26.36 31.43 -53.02
C GLN A 439 26.09 31.40 -51.51
N LEU A 440 25.63 30.28 -50.96
CA LEU A 440 25.39 30.12 -49.52
C LEU A 440 26.67 30.21 -48.69
N LYS A 441 27.81 29.78 -49.23
CA LYS A 441 29.12 29.85 -48.55
C LYS A 441 29.77 31.22 -48.65
N ASN A 442 29.65 31.89 -49.79
CA ASN A 442 30.43 33.10 -50.08
C ASN A 442 29.63 34.39 -49.96
N ASN A 443 28.29 34.35 -49.97
CA ASN A 443 27.42 35.52 -49.95
C ASN A 443 26.41 35.44 -48.78
N PRO A 444 26.67 36.12 -47.65
CA PRO A 444 25.82 36.05 -46.44
C PRO A 444 24.35 36.44 -46.65
N VAL A 445 24.03 37.17 -47.72
CA VAL A 445 22.65 37.52 -48.09
C VAL A 445 21.83 36.26 -48.43
N TYR A 446 22.43 35.26 -49.10
CA TYR A 446 21.74 34.03 -49.49
C TYR A 446 21.31 33.19 -48.27
N LEU A 447 22.01 33.28 -47.14
CA LEU A 447 21.61 32.62 -45.88
C LEU A 447 20.30 33.18 -45.28
N LYS A 448 19.86 34.35 -45.73
CA LYS A 448 18.61 35.00 -45.31
C LYS A 448 17.44 34.70 -46.25
N TYR A 449 17.71 34.13 -47.43
CA TYR A 449 16.66 33.80 -48.39
C TYR A 449 15.79 32.64 -47.90
N LYS A 450 14.51 32.69 -48.24
CA LYS A 450 13.61 31.54 -48.09
C LYS A 450 14.02 30.47 -49.11
N VAL A 451 13.79 29.20 -48.78
CA VAL A 451 14.11 28.07 -49.67
C VAL A 451 13.42 28.20 -51.04
N SER A 452 12.21 28.77 -51.10
CA SER A 452 11.53 29.07 -52.36
C SER A 452 12.28 30.06 -53.23
N HIS A 453 12.84 31.11 -52.64
CA HIS A 453 13.63 32.12 -53.35
C HIS A 453 14.96 31.54 -53.83
N LEU A 454 15.58 30.64 -53.06
CA LEU A 454 16.77 29.90 -53.51
C LEU A 454 16.47 28.98 -54.69
N ALA A 455 15.26 28.40 -54.75
CA ALA A 455 14.84 27.59 -55.89
C ALA A 455 14.68 28.44 -57.17
N GLU A 456 14.11 29.64 -57.04
CA GLU A 456 13.96 30.62 -58.13
C GLU A 456 15.32 31.09 -58.64
N GLU A 457 16.22 31.52 -57.75
CA GLU A 457 17.60 31.91 -58.07
C GLU A 457 18.40 30.80 -58.76
N ALA A 458 18.08 29.54 -58.46
CA ALA A 458 18.71 28.36 -59.04
C ALA A 458 18.08 27.91 -60.36
N GLY A 459 17.05 28.60 -60.86
CA GLY A 459 16.39 28.24 -62.11
C GLY A 459 15.41 27.06 -62.04
N PHE A 460 14.95 26.67 -60.85
CA PHE A 460 14.00 25.56 -60.70
C PHE A 460 12.56 26.03 -60.85
N SER A 461 11.75 25.24 -61.57
CA SER A 461 10.32 25.50 -61.78
C SER A 461 9.44 25.29 -60.54
N SER A 462 9.96 24.61 -59.50
CA SER A 462 9.24 24.46 -58.23
C SER A 462 10.18 24.24 -57.05
N HIS A 463 9.73 24.70 -55.88
CA HIS A 463 10.39 24.47 -54.58
C HIS A 463 10.55 22.98 -54.23
N SER A 464 9.56 22.15 -54.57
CA SER A 464 9.57 20.72 -54.27
C SER A 464 10.64 19.98 -55.08
N LEU A 465 10.81 20.34 -56.36
CA LEU A 465 11.86 19.78 -57.21
C LEU A 465 13.23 20.21 -56.70
N PHE A 466 13.43 21.51 -56.43
CA PHE A 466 14.67 22.03 -55.86
C PHE A 466 15.05 21.29 -54.57
N SER A 467 14.13 21.14 -53.62
CA SER A 467 14.42 20.50 -52.34
C SER A 467 14.82 19.03 -52.48
N THR A 468 14.19 18.32 -53.43
CA THR A 468 14.49 16.91 -53.72
C THR A 468 15.88 16.77 -54.33
N VAL A 469 16.18 17.58 -55.35
CA VAL A 469 17.47 17.57 -56.05
C VAL A 469 18.60 18.04 -55.12
N PHE A 470 18.38 19.09 -54.34
CA PHE A 470 19.35 19.60 -53.36
C PHE A 470 19.74 18.50 -52.36
N LYS A 471 18.76 17.74 -51.85
CA LYS A 471 19.03 16.63 -50.93
C LYS A 471 19.72 15.45 -51.60
N GLN A 472 19.40 15.16 -52.87
CA GLN A 472 20.09 14.11 -53.62
C GLN A 472 21.58 14.44 -53.84
N VAL A 473 21.88 15.70 -54.16
CA VAL A 473 23.26 16.14 -54.43
C VAL A 473 24.07 16.33 -53.15
N THR A 474 23.48 16.88 -52.08
CA THR A 474 24.21 17.25 -50.85
C THR A 474 24.05 16.27 -49.70
N GLY A 475 23.10 15.33 -49.77
CA GLY A 475 22.69 14.48 -48.65
C GLY A 475 21.80 15.17 -47.61
N HIS A 476 21.66 16.50 -47.66
CA HIS A 476 20.96 17.31 -46.66
C HIS A 476 19.82 18.13 -47.27
N SER A 477 18.78 18.44 -46.50
CA SER A 477 17.76 19.38 -46.98
C SER A 477 18.31 20.81 -47.04
N PRO A 478 17.82 21.69 -47.93
CA PRO A 478 18.28 23.08 -48.01
C PRO A 478 18.25 23.80 -46.66
N ALA A 479 17.17 23.63 -45.89
CA ALA A 479 17.03 24.24 -44.56
C ALA A 479 18.07 23.72 -43.56
N SER A 480 18.38 22.41 -43.60
CA SER A 480 19.42 21.83 -42.76
C SER A 480 20.81 22.37 -43.13
N PHE A 481 21.10 22.48 -44.43
CA PHE A 481 22.39 22.97 -44.93
C PHE A 481 22.65 24.44 -44.55
N ILE A 482 21.64 25.31 -44.70
CA ILE A 482 21.70 26.72 -44.25
C ILE A 482 21.94 26.81 -42.75
N LYS A 483 21.30 25.94 -41.95
CA LYS A 483 21.49 25.92 -40.50
C LYS A 483 22.92 25.51 -40.13
N THR A 484 23.51 24.55 -40.83
CA THR A 484 24.91 24.16 -40.63
C THR A 484 25.85 25.32 -40.89
N ILE A 485 25.74 26.00 -42.04
CA ILE A 485 26.61 27.14 -42.38
C ILE A 485 26.44 28.33 -41.42
N LYS A 486 25.24 28.55 -40.85
CA LYS A 486 25.03 29.62 -39.84
C LYS A 486 25.64 29.33 -38.48
N ASN A 487 25.93 28.07 -38.19
CA ASN A 487 26.44 27.61 -36.90
C ASN A 487 27.96 27.36 -36.93
N GLU A 488 28.57 27.39 -38.11
CA GLU A 488 30.02 27.52 -38.34
C GLU A 488 30.40 29.00 -38.34
#